data_AF-A0A9D2GLW7-F1
#
_entry.id   AF-A0A9D2GLW7-F1
#
_cell.length_a   1.000
_cell.length_b   1.000
_cell.length_c   1.000
_cell.angle_alpha   90.00
_cell.angle_beta   90.00
_cell.angle_gamma   90.00
#
_symmetry.space_group_name_H-M   'P 1'
#
loop_
_entity.id
_entity.type
_entity.pdbx_description
1 polymer ?
#
loop_
_entity_poly.entity_id
_entity_poly.type
_entity_poly.pdbx_seq_one_letter_code
_entity_poly.pdbx_strand_id
1 'polypeptide(L)'
;MFKEGKIGKFLKNWAVACVVFSIIIGVVLLLVGIIALIADVSDGGNTFGYCIVFAIGYFLITFVQSIFLYAFGTLVDSSATQQRLLEKQTYLLNQIAQSTSAAPAGDSQPADDTLPPL
;
A
#
# COMPACT_ATOMS: atom_id res chain seq x y z
N MET A 1 4.98 -5.61 16.65
CA MET A 1 3.82 -6.01 15.82
C MET A 1 3.29 -4.79 15.07
N PHE A 2 3.54 -4.69 13.76
CA PHE A 2 2.96 -3.63 12.94
C PHE A 2 1.49 -3.97 12.65
N LYS A 3 0.56 -3.09 13.03
CA LYS A 3 -0.87 -3.25 12.72
C LYS A 3 -1.07 -3.27 11.19
N GLU A 4 -1.78 -4.28 10.71
CA GLU A 4 -2.11 -4.48 9.29
C GLU A 4 -2.69 -3.20 8.66
N GLY A 5 -2.17 -2.84 7.48
CA GLY A 5 -2.43 -1.57 6.78
C GLY A 5 -1.42 -0.44 7.04
N LYS A 6 -0.57 -0.53 8.08
CA LYS A 6 0.53 0.44 8.26
C LYS A 6 1.72 0.17 7.33
N ILE A 7 1.92 -1.09 6.94
CA ILE A 7 3.04 -1.52 6.10
C ILE A 7 2.89 -1.00 4.67
N GLY A 8 1.70 -1.08 4.06
CA GLY A 8 1.45 -0.55 2.71
C GLY A 8 1.64 0.97 2.65
N LYS A 9 1.10 1.71 3.63
CA LYS A 9 1.32 3.16 3.77
C LYS A 9 2.80 3.52 3.99
N PHE A 10 3.52 2.74 4.80
CA PHE A 10 4.95 2.92 5.02
C PHE A 10 5.75 2.72 3.73
N LEU A 11 5.51 1.64 2.98
CA LEU A 11 6.19 1.34 1.72
C LEU A 11 5.96 2.43 0.66
N LYS A 12 4.73 2.96 0.55
CA LYS A 12 4.41 4.06 -0.36
C LYS A 12 5.14 5.36 0.02
N ASN A 13 5.12 5.72 1.30
CA ASN A 13 5.85 6.90 1.78
C ASN A 13 7.37 6.75 1.63
N TRP A 14 7.89 5.53 1.84
CA TRP A 14 9.29 5.20 1.65
C TRP A 14 9.70 5.31 0.19
N ALA A 15 8.85 4.85 -0.75
CA ALA A 15 9.09 5.02 -2.18
C ALA A 15 9.19 6.51 -2.57
N VAL A 16 8.30 7.36 -2.04
CA VAL A 16 8.35 8.81 -2.26
C VAL A 16 9.64 9.40 -1.69
N ALA A 17 10.04 9.01 -0.47
CA ALA A 17 11.28 9.46 0.13
C ALA A 17 12.52 9.05 -0.70
N CYS A 18 12.54 7.82 -1.23
CA CYS A 18 13.61 7.36 -2.14
C CYS A 18 13.69 8.21 -3.41
N VAL A 19 12.56 8.56 -4.03
CA VAL A 19 12.54 9.44 -5.21
C VAL A 19 13.12 10.82 -4.88
N VAL A 20 12.72 11.41 -3.74
CA VAL A 20 13.23 12.73 -3.31
C VAL A 20 14.73 12.68 -3.06
N PHE A 21 15.23 11.66 -2.35
CA PHE A 21 16.66 11.48 -2.12
C PHE A 21 17.43 11.35 -3.45
N SER A 22 16.88 10.61 -4.41
CA SER A 22 17.55 10.44 -5.70
C SER A 22 17.60 11.70 -6.53
N ILE A 23 16.57 12.56 -6.45
CA ILE A 23 16.60 13.89 -7.09
C ILE A 23 17.73 14.73 -6.48
N ILE A 24 17.85 14.75 -5.16
CA ILE A 24 18.91 15.51 -4.47
C ILE A 24 20.29 15.01 -4.90
N ILE A 25 20.51 13.69 -4.89
CA ILE A 25 21.79 13.09 -5.32
C ILE A 25 22.07 13.39 -6.79
N GLY A 26 21.06 13.31 -7.66
CA GLY A 26 21.18 13.67 -9.08
C GLY A 26 21.60 15.12 -9.29
N VAL A 27 21.04 16.06 -8.52
CA VAL A 27 21.44 17.49 -8.55
C VAL A 27 22.89 17.65 -8.08
N VAL A 28 23.29 16.98 -7.00
CA VAL A 28 24.67 17.03 -6.50
C VAL A 28 25.65 16.49 -7.54
N LEU A 29 25.35 15.37 -8.20
CA LEU A 29 26.19 14.81 -9.26
C LEU A 29 26.32 15.74 -10.46
N LEU A 30 25.24 16.42 -10.85
CA LEU A 30 25.29 17.43 -11.91
C LEU A 30 26.17 18.63 -11.52
N LEU A 31 26.05 19.12 -10.29
CA LEU A 31 26.91 20.20 -9.80
C LEU A 31 28.38 19.80 -9.79
N VAL A 32 28.70 18.58 -9.36
CA VAL A 32 30.08 18.05 -9.39
C VAL A 32 30.61 17.99 -10.83
N GLY A 33 29.81 17.50 -11.78
CA GLY A 33 30.20 17.47 -13.19
C GLY A 33 30.44 18.87 -13.76
N ILE A 34 29.58 19.84 -13.45
CA ILE A 34 29.73 21.23 -13.90
C ILE A 34 30.98 21.87 -13.30
N ILE A 35 31.23 21.67 -12.01
CA ILE A 35 32.42 22.19 -11.33
C ILE A 35 33.70 21.60 -11.95
N ALA A 36 33.72 20.29 -12.25
CA ALA A 36 34.85 19.66 -12.91
C ALA A 36 35.12 20.23 -14.33
N LEU A 37 34.06 20.64 -15.03
CA LEU A 37 34.15 21.25 -16.35
C LEU A 37 34.64 22.70 -16.28
N ILE A 38 34.18 23.48 -15.29
CA ILE A 38 34.59 24.88 -15.08
C ILE A 38 36.01 24.98 -14.50
N ALA A 39 36.41 24.04 -13.64
CA ALA A 39 37.72 24.05 -13.00
C ALA A 39 38.87 23.62 -13.93
N ASP A 40 38.57 23.34 -15.21
CA ASP A 40 39.51 22.90 -16.24
C ASP A 40 40.45 21.80 -15.75
N VAL A 41 39.87 20.89 -14.96
CA VAL A 41 40.57 19.70 -14.46
C VAL A 41 40.97 18.89 -15.68
N SER A 42 42.18 18.32 -15.73
CA SER A 42 42.54 17.44 -16.84
C SER A 42 41.46 16.35 -16.95
N ASP A 43 40.82 16.25 -18.13
CA ASP A 43 39.66 15.39 -18.38
C ASP A 43 38.30 15.85 -17.79
N GLY A 44 38.10 17.15 -17.54
CA GLY A 44 36.83 17.70 -17.05
C GLY A 44 35.62 17.34 -17.92
N GLY A 45 35.80 17.29 -19.25
CA GLY A 45 34.78 16.81 -20.18
C GLY A 45 34.41 15.33 -20.01
N ASN A 46 35.40 14.45 -19.80
CA ASN A 46 35.15 13.03 -19.53
C ASN A 46 34.50 12.82 -18.16
N THR A 47 34.94 13.57 -17.15
CA THR A 47 34.37 13.54 -15.80
C THR A 47 32.91 13.96 -15.82
N PHE A 48 32.57 15.01 -16.55
CA PHE A 48 31.18 15.41 -16.78
C PHE A 48 30.36 14.32 -17.48
N GLY A 49 30.92 13.68 -18.51
CA GLY A 49 30.31 12.54 -19.18
C GLY A 49 30.00 11.38 -18.22
N TYR A 50 30.96 11.00 -17.37
CA TYR A 50 30.76 9.98 -16.35
C TYR A 50 29.70 10.37 -15.32
N CYS A 51 29.69 11.63 -14.85
CA CYS A 51 28.67 12.13 -13.93
C CYS A 51 27.27 12.05 -14.53
N ILE A 52 27.10 12.39 -15.81
CA ILE A 52 25.81 12.28 -16.51
C ILE A 52 25.36 10.83 -16.63
N VAL A 53 26.23 9.94 -17.12
CA VAL A 53 25.88 8.52 -17.32
C VAL A 53 25.52 7.88 -15.98
N PHE A 54 26.29 8.18 -14.93
CA PHE A 54 26.01 7.68 -13.59
C PHE A 54 24.70 8.24 -13.04
N ALA A 55 24.42 9.54 -13.22
CA ALA A 55 23.16 10.15 -12.80
C ALA A 55 21.97 9.50 -13.51
N ILE A 56 22.04 9.30 -14.82
CA ILE A 56 20.97 8.64 -15.61
C ILE A 56 20.75 7.20 -15.12
N GLY A 57 21.82 6.42 -14.98
CA GLY A 57 21.72 5.04 -14.50
C GLY A 57 21.12 4.95 -13.10
N TYR A 58 21.54 5.85 -12.21
CA TYR A 58 21.02 5.95 -10.85
C TYR A 58 19.53 6.34 -10.82
N PHE A 59 19.10 7.29 -11.66
CA PHE A 59 17.70 7.66 -11.80
C PHE A 59 16.85 6.48 -12.28
N LEU A 60 17.30 5.73 -13.28
CA LEU A 60 16.58 4.57 -13.80
C LEU A 60 16.42 3.48 -12.73
N ILE A 61 17.49 3.15 -12.01
CA ILE A 61 17.44 2.14 -10.93
C ILE A 61 16.49 2.59 -9.83
N THR A 62 16.58 3.85 -9.40
CA THR A 62 15.70 4.38 -8.34
C THR A 62 14.24 4.37 -8.79
N PHE A 63 13.97 4.73 -10.05
CA PHE A 63 12.61 4.75 -10.60
C PHE A 63 11.99 3.35 -10.57
N VAL A 64 12.73 2.35 -11.05
CA VAL A 64 12.31 0.95 -11.02
C VAL A 64 12.08 0.48 -9.58
N GLN A 65 13.00 0.76 -8.66
CA GLN A 65 12.86 0.41 -7.23
C GLN A 65 11.62 1.06 -6.60
N SER A 66 11.36 2.32 -6.92
CA SER A 66 10.22 3.08 -6.38
C SER A 66 8.89 2.53 -6.89
N ILE A 67 8.82 2.13 -8.18
CA ILE A 67 7.67 1.43 -8.75
C ILE A 67 7.42 0.13 -8.01
N PHE A 68 8.45 -0.69 -7.80
CA PHE A 68 8.30 -1.96 -7.07
C PHE A 68 7.80 -1.72 -5.64
N LEU A 69 8.40 -0.79 -4.89
CA LEU A 69 7.97 -0.47 -3.53
C LEU A 69 6.52 0.02 -3.48
N TYR A 70 6.11 0.84 -4.45
CA TYR A 70 4.73 1.31 -4.54
C TYR A 70 3.75 0.17 -4.87
N ALA A 71 4.10 -0.70 -5.82
CA ALA A 71 3.29 -1.85 -6.22
C ALA A 71 3.19 -2.90 -5.10
N PHE A 72 4.28 -3.18 -4.37
CA PHE A 72 4.22 -4.01 -3.17
C PHE A 72 3.35 -3.36 -2.09
N GLY A 73 3.45 -2.05 -1.92
CA GLY A 73 2.59 -1.29 -0.99
C GLY A 73 1.10 -1.42 -1.32
N THR A 74 0.71 -1.40 -2.60
CA THR A 74 -0.70 -1.58 -3.00
C THR A 74 -1.17 -3.03 -2.85
N LEU A 75 -0.33 -4.01 -3.17
CA LEU A 75 -0.66 -5.43 -3.01
C LEU A 75 -0.90 -5.80 -1.54
N VAL A 76 -0.05 -5.30 -0.64
CA VAL A 76 -0.20 -5.51 0.81
C VAL A 76 -1.47 -4.86 1.35
N ASP A 77 -1.85 -3.68 0.85
CA ASP A 77 -3.12 -3.05 1.24
C ASP A 77 -4.33 -3.86 0.72
N SER A 78 -4.24 -4.45 -0.47
CA SER A 78 -5.30 -5.26 -1.06
C SER A 78 -5.54 -6.56 -0.28
N SER A 79 -4.47 -7.29 0.08
CA SER A 79 -4.59 -8.53 0.85
C SER A 79 -5.12 -8.29 2.27
N ALA A 80 -4.66 -7.22 2.93
CA ALA A 80 -5.18 -6.83 4.24
C ALA A 80 -6.67 -6.42 4.18
N THR A 81 -7.09 -5.81 3.06
CA THR A 81 -8.50 -5.45 2.84
C THR A 81 -9.36 -6.69 2.59
N GLN A 82 -8.86 -7.66 1.82
CA GLN A 82 -9.54 -8.94 1.58
C GLN A 82 -9.72 -9.75 2.86
N GLN A 83 -8.70 -9.83 3.73
CA GLN A 83 -8.82 -10.51 5.02
C GLN A 83 -9.90 -9.88 5.90
N ARG A 84 -9.94 -8.54 6.02
CA ARG A 84 -11.01 -7.85 6.77
C ARG A 84 -12.39 -8.07 6.20
N LEU A 85 -12.53 -8.17 4.88
CA LEU A 85 -13.81 -8.48 4.24
C LEU A 85 -14.26 -9.90 4.54
N LEU A 86 -13.35 -10.89 4.48
CA LEU A 86 -13.64 -12.26 4.88
C LEU A 86 -14.03 -12.34 6.35
N GLU A 87 -13.28 -11.72 7.26
CA GLU A 87 -13.59 -11.71 8.70
C GLU A 87 -14.98 -11.14 8.97
N LYS A 88 -15.35 -10.04 8.29
CA LYS A 88 -16.69 -9.45 8.40
C LYS A 88 -17.78 -10.36 7.86
N GLN A 89 -17.56 -11.03 6.72
CA GLN A 89 -18.52 -11.99 6.18
C GLN A 89 -18.70 -13.19 7.11
N THR A 90 -17.63 -13.76 7.65
CA THR A 90 -17.70 -14.84 8.64
C THR A 90 -18.43 -14.39 9.90
N TYR A 91 -18.17 -13.19 10.39
CA TYR A 91 -18.86 -12.64 11.57
C TYR A 91 -20.37 -12.47 11.33
N LEU A 92 -20.76 -11.90 10.18
CA LEU A 92 -22.16 -11.76 9.79
C LEU A 92 -22.85 -13.13 9.63
N LEU A 93 -22.18 -14.10 8.99
CA LEU A 93 -22.72 -15.44 8.83
C LEU A 93 -22.95 -16.12 10.19
N ASN A 94 -22.02 -15.93 11.13
CA ASN A 94 -22.14 -16.49 12.48
C ASN A 94 -23.25 -15.81 13.29
N GLN A 95 -23.45 -14.48 13.14
CA GLN A 95 -24.61 -13.80 13.71
C GLN A 95 -25.93 -14.32 13.13
N ILE A 96 -26.00 -14.55 11.81
CA ILE A 96 -27.20 -15.11 11.17
C ILE A 96 -27.47 -16.53 11.65
N ALA A 97 -26.44 -17.35 11.81
CA ALA A 97 -26.57 -18.71 12.35
C ALA A 97 -27.13 -18.68 13.78
N GLN A 98 -26.66 -17.75 14.61
CA GLN A 98 -27.16 -17.57 15.97
C GLN A 98 -28.57 -16.96 16.04
N SER A 99 -28.93 -16.06 15.12
CA SER A 99 -30.29 -15.54 15.04
C SER A 99 -31.28 -16.55 14.48
N THR A 100 -30.83 -17.49 13.63
CA THR A 100 -31.66 -18.56 13.08
C THR A 100 -31.87 -19.70 14.09
N SER A 101 -30.91 -19.97 14.98
CA SER A 101 -31.11 -20.91 16.09
C SER A 101 -32.03 -20.37 17.21
N ALA A 102 -32.48 -19.12 17.10
CA ALA A 102 -33.48 -18.51 17.99
C ALA A 102 -34.87 -18.41 17.32
N ALA A 103 -35.08 -19.01 16.15
CA ALA A 103 -36.43 -19.22 15.63
C ALA A 103 -37.05 -20.42 16.38
N PRO A 104 -38.11 -20.23 17.19
CA PRO A 104 -38.76 -21.37 17.84
C PRO A 104 -39.32 -22.31 16.77
N ALA A 105 -38.94 -23.58 16.88
CA ALA A 105 -39.55 -24.68 16.14
C ALA A 105 -40.79 -25.17 16.92
N GLY A 106 -41.94 -25.25 16.24
CA GLY A 106 -43.20 -25.79 16.77
C GLY A 106 -43.98 -24.78 17.63
N ASP A 107 -45.31 -24.68 17.59
CA ASP A 107 -46.28 -25.76 17.39
C ASP A 107 -47.52 -25.34 16.58
N SER A 108 -48.00 -26.28 15.78
CA SER A 108 -49.32 -26.29 15.16
C SER A 108 -50.37 -26.92 16.09
N GLN A 109 -51.43 -26.15 16.38
CA GLN A 109 -52.87 -26.55 16.48
C GLN A 109 -53.38 -27.22 17.79
N PRO A 110 -54.70 -27.24 18.16
CA PRO A 110 -55.89 -26.35 17.97
C PRO A 110 -56.62 -25.96 19.31
N ALA A 111 -57.75 -25.25 19.20
CA ALA A 111 -58.82 -24.99 20.20
C ALA A 111 -58.54 -23.80 21.17
N ASP A 112 -59.49 -23.00 21.65
CA ASP A 112 -60.95 -23.08 21.70
C ASP A 112 -61.49 -21.65 21.95
N ASP A 113 -62.78 -21.49 21.71
CA ASP A 113 -63.63 -20.32 21.83
C ASP A 113 -63.38 -19.40 23.04
N THR A 114 -63.40 -18.07 22.83
CA THR A 114 -64.04 -17.06 23.72
C THR A 114 -63.89 -15.64 23.18
N LEU A 115 -64.95 -15.14 22.52
CA LEU A 115 -65.18 -13.70 22.32
C LEU A 115 -65.73 -13.11 23.64
N PRO A 116 -65.15 -12.03 24.20
CA PRO A 116 -65.82 -11.28 25.26
C PRO A 116 -66.94 -10.38 24.68
N PRO A 117 -67.99 -10.10 25.47
CA PRO A 117 -69.31 -9.69 24.99
C PRO A 117 -69.40 -8.21 24.60
N LEU A 118 -70.46 -7.93 23.83
CA LEU A 118 -70.92 -6.68 23.18
C LEU A 118 -70.53 -5.36 23.84
#